data_AF-A0A1J5QDE7-F1
#
_entry.id   AF-A0A1J5QDE7-F1
#
_cell.length_a   1.000
_cell.length_b   1.000
_cell.length_c   1.000
_cell.angle_alpha   90.00
_cell.angle_beta   90.00
_cell.angle_gamma   90.00
#
_symmetry.space_group_name_H-M   'P 1'
#
loop_
_entity.id
_entity.type
_entity.pdbx_description
1 polymer ?
#
loop_
_entity_poly.entity_id
_entity_poly.type
_entity_poly.pdbx_seq_one_letter_code
_entity_poly.pdbx_strand_id
1 'polypeptide(L)' 'MNKPSVPFVAPHRIELNINFDDRIDDQRRIAAENWCCHHTQHRWFRRVLTERGIAEFHFDDQNEATMFWLAN' A
#
# COMPACT_ATOMS: atom_id res chain seq x y z
N MET A 1 8.51 -12.75 4.78
CA MET A 1 8.14 -11.41 4.28
C MET A 1 7.37 -11.59 2.98
N ASN A 2 6.12 -11.13 2.92
CA ASN A 2 5.22 -11.30 1.79
C ASN A 2 5.47 -10.18 0.76
N LYS A 3 6.14 -10.51 -0.35
CA LYS A 3 6.52 -9.51 -1.36
C LYS A 3 5.30 -9.04 -2.17
N PRO A 4 5.33 -7.81 -2.70
CA PRO A 4 4.28 -7.35 -3.61
C PRO A 4 4.19 -8.28 -4.81
N SER A 5 2.96 -8.66 -5.15
CA SER A 5 2.62 -9.44 -6.33
C SER A 5 2.70 -8.58 -7.59
N VAL A 6 2.77 -9.23 -8.76
CA VAL A 6 2.49 -8.54 -10.03
C VAL A 6 1.07 -7.98 -9.99
N PRO A 7 0.80 -6.81 -10.62
CA PRO A 7 -0.53 -6.23 -10.62
C PRO A 7 -1.61 -7.23 -11.08
N PHE A 8 -2.72 -7.26 -10.35
CA PHE A 8 -3.86 -8.14 -10.60
C PHE A 8 -5.17 -7.39 -10.35
N VAL A 9 -6.30 -8.03 -10.67
CA VAL A 9 -7.63 -7.48 -10.34
C VAL A 9 -7.87 -7.67 -8.84
N ALA A 10 -7.59 -6.64 -8.06
CA ALA A 10 -7.80 -6.62 -6.62
C ALA A 10 -9.16 -5.97 -6.28
N PRO A 11 -10.00 -6.61 -5.45
CA PRO A 11 -11.30 -6.05 -5.05
C PRO A 11 -11.19 -4.90 -4.04
N HIS A 12 -10.06 -4.77 -3.34
CA HIS A 12 -9.88 -3.78 -2.28
C HIS A 12 -8.70 -2.86 -2.56
N ARG A 13 -8.96 -1.55 -2.58
CA ARG A 13 -7.97 -0.51 -2.83
C ARG A 13 -8.00 0.54 -1.73
N ILE A 14 -6.83 0.93 -1.25
CA ILE A 14 -6.62 2.01 -0.29
C ILE A 14 -5.63 3.01 -0.88
N GLU A 15 -5.94 4.29 -0.78
CA GLU A 15 -5.12 5.37 -1.31
C GLU A 15 -4.47 6.13 -0.15
N LEU A 16 -3.15 6.29 -0.21
CA LEU A 16 -2.41 7.18 0.67
C LEU A 16 -2.00 8.42 -0.12
N ASN A 17 -2.36 9.60 0.37
CA ASN A 17 -1.84 10.87 -0.15
C ASN A 17 -0.41 11.05 0.35
N ILE A 18 0.54 11.12 -0.58
CA ILE A 18 1.97 11.22 -0.34
C ILE A 18 2.52 12.39 -1.15
N ASN A 19 3.14 13.35 -0.47
CA ASN A 19 4.01 14.33 -1.09
C ASN A 19 5.40 13.72 -1.33
N PHE A 20 5.70 13.37 -2.58
CA PHE A 20 6.98 12.73 -2.94
C PHE A 20 8.19 13.67 -2.85
N ASP A 21 7.99 14.97 -2.80
CA ASP A 21 9.06 15.95 -2.59
C ASP A 21 9.38 16.13 -1.09
N ASP A 22 8.53 15.61 -0.20
CA ASP A 22 8.77 15.56 1.24
C ASP A 22 9.30 14.18 1.65
N ARG A 23 10.54 14.18 2.14
CA ARG A 23 11.22 12.97 2.63
C ARG A 23 10.43 12.27 3.74
N ILE A 24 9.73 12.99 4.61
CA ILE A 24 8.95 12.39 5.70
C ILE A 24 7.75 11.63 5.15
N ASP A 25 7.10 12.18 4.13
CA ASP A 25 5.93 11.55 3.52
C ASP A 25 6.34 10.35 2.66
N ASP A 26 7.48 10.40 1.96
CA ASP A 26 8.04 9.20 1.31
C ASP A 26 8.40 8.10 2.33
N GLN A 27 8.88 8.47 3.52
CA GLN A 27 9.07 7.50 4.61
C GLN A 27 7.75 6.84 5.06
N ARG A 28 6.62 7.57 5.05
CA ARG A 28 5.31 6.98 5.34
C ARG A 28 4.91 5.95 4.29
N ARG A 29 5.17 6.21 3.01
CA ARG A 29 4.99 5.19 1.94
C ARG A 29 5.84 3.96 2.18
N ILE A 30 7.11 4.13 2.55
CA ILE A 30 8.02 3.01 2.85
C ILE A 30 7.53 2.22 4.06
N ALA A 31 7.08 2.90 5.12
CA ALA A 31 6.51 2.25 6.29
C ALA A 31 5.24 1.45 5.95
N ALA A 32 4.35 2.00 5.12
CA ALA A 32 3.17 1.31 4.62
C ALA A 32 3.54 0.06 3.81
N GLU A 33 4.52 0.15 2.91
CA GLU A 33 5.02 -1.00 2.15
C GLU A 33 5.63 -2.08 3.05
N ASN A 34 6.40 -1.66 4.06
CA ASN A 34 6.95 -2.55 5.06
C ASN A 34 5.84 -3.21 5.89
N TRP A 35 4.78 -2.49 6.24
CA TRP A 35 3.64 -3.08 6.93
C TRP A 35 3.06 -4.23 6.11
N CYS A 36 2.81 -4.02 4.81
CA CYS A 36 2.28 -5.07 3.95
C CYS A 36 3.20 -6.28 3.91
N CYS A 37 4.50 -6.05 3.72
CA CYS A 37 5.53 -7.08 3.72
C CYS A 37 5.55 -7.99 4.98
N HIS A 38 5.11 -7.49 6.13
CA HIS A 38 5.15 -8.23 7.40
C HIS A 38 3.79 -8.76 7.85
N HIS A 39 2.69 -8.11 7.49
CA HIS A 39 1.36 -8.40 8.05
C HIS A 39 0.39 -9.05 7.06
N THR A 40 0.63 -8.91 5.76
CA THR A 40 -0.22 -9.57 4.75
C THR A 40 0.18 -11.03 4.58
N GLN A 41 -0.81 -11.89 4.45
CA GLN A 41 -0.68 -13.30 4.11
C GLN A 41 -1.14 -13.57 2.67
N HIS A 42 -2.03 -12.72 2.14
CA HIS A 42 -2.59 -12.83 0.79
C HIS A 42 -1.86 -11.93 -0.21
N ARG A 43 -2.28 -11.99 -1.47
CA ARG A 43 -1.68 -11.17 -2.53
C ARG A 43 -2.01 -9.71 -2.30
N TRP A 44 -1.00 -8.88 -2.49
CA TRP A 44 -1.14 -7.43 -2.50
C TRP A 44 -0.17 -6.86 -3.53
N PHE A 45 -0.44 -5.65 -4.02
CA PHE A 45 0.52 -4.87 -4.78
C PHE A 45 0.33 -3.39 -4.51
N ARG A 46 1.29 -2.58 -4.94
CA ARG A 46 1.18 -1.12 -4.88
C ARG A 46 1.23 -0.51 -6.27
N ARG A 47 0.60 0.65 -6.43
CA ARG A 47 0.73 1.50 -7.60
C ARG A 47 1.00 2.92 -7.16
N VAL A 48 2.05 3.53 -7.68
CA VAL A 48 2.40 4.93 -7.38
C VAL A 48 1.96 5.82 -8.53
N LEU A 49 1.17 6.84 -8.21
CA LEU A 49 0.70 7.87 -9.11
C LEU A 49 1.36 9.20 -8.71
N THR A 50 2.62 9.38 -9.11
CA THR A 50 3.46 10.51 -8.70
C THR A 50 2.83 11.86 -9.02
N GLU A 51 2.27 12.02 -10.22
CA GLU A 51 1.61 13.27 -10.66
C GLU A 51 0.41 13.67 -9.79
N ARG A 52 -0.18 12.71 -9.07
CA ARG A 52 -1.34 12.93 -8.19
C ARG A 52 -0.96 12.95 -6.72
N GLY A 53 0.30 12.66 -6.38
CA GLY A 53 0.71 12.48 -4.99
C GLY A 53 -0.01 11.31 -4.31
N ILE A 54 -0.24 10.20 -5.01
CA ILE A 54 -0.99 9.06 -4.46
C ILE A 54 -0.16 7.77 -4.54
N ALA A 55 -0.14 7.02 -3.44
CA ALA A 55 0.26 5.62 -3.41
C ALA A 55 -0.96 4.74 -3.15
N GLU A 56 -1.37 3.97 -4.15
CA GLU A 56 -2.45 3.00 -4.04
C GLU A 56 -1.90 1.66 -3.55
N PHE A 57 -2.55 1.07 -2.55
CA PHE A 57 -2.31 -0.28 -2.07
C PHE A 57 -3.54 -1.13 -2.38
N HIS A 58 -3.31 -2.25 -3.04
CA HIS A 58 -4.33 -3.14 -3.58
C HIS A 58 -4.21 -4.50 -2.90
N PHE A 59 -5.32 -5.03 -2.41
CA PHE A 59 -5.38 -6.25 -1.60
C PHE A 59 -6.40 -7.24 -2.16
N ASP A 60 -6.06 -8.52 -2.11
CA ASP A 60 -6.96 -9.64 -2.43
C ASP A 60 -7.99 -9.87 -1.31
N ASP A 61 -7.59 -9.60 -0.06
CA ASP A 61 -8.37 -9.88 1.15
C ASP A 61 -8.88 -8.59 1.83
N GLN A 62 -10.16 -8.59 2.22
CA GLN A 62 -10.81 -7.44 2.86
C GLN A 62 -10.28 -7.16 4.27
N ASN A 63 -9.96 -8.20 5.05
CA ASN A 63 -9.49 -8.02 6.41
C ASN A 63 -8.11 -7.40 6.41
N GLU A 64 -7.23 -7.83 5.49
CA GLU A 64 -5.91 -7.23 5.30
C GLU A 64 -5.99 -5.76 4.86
N ALA A 65 -6.88 -5.44 3.91
CA ALA A 65 -7.15 -4.05 3.55
C ALA A 65 -7.61 -3.23 4.76
N THR A 66 -8.56 -3.76 5.53
CA THR A 66 -9.09 -3.08 6.73
C THR A 66 -8.01 -2.84 7.78
N MET A 67 -7.18 -3.85 8.05
CA MET A 67 -6.05 -3.71 8.99
C MET A 67 -5.02 -2.71 8.50
N PHE A 68 -4.72 -2.70 7.19
CA PHE A 68 -3.82 -1.73 6.59
C PHE A 68 -4.33 -0.29 6.76
N TRP A 69 -5.63 -0.07 6.50
CA TRP A 69 -6.28 1.23 6.67
C TRP A 69 -6.25 1.71 8.11
N LEU A 70 -6.44 0.83 9.09
CA LEU A 70 -6.38 1.20 10.51
C LEU A 70 -4.94 1.52 10.98
N ALA A 71 -3.93 1.02 10.29
CA ALA A 71 -2.53 1.18 10.64
C ALA A 71 -1.85 2.41 10.01
N ASN A 72 -2.46 3.06 9.01
CA ASN A 72 -1.86 4.14 8.20
C ASN A 72 -2.78 5.36 8.08
#